data_AF-A0A5F4W6T8-F1
#
_entry.id   AF-A0A5F4W6T8-F1
#
_cell.length_a   1.000
_cell.length_b   1.000
_cell.length_c   1.000
_cell.angle_alpha   90.00
_cell.angle_beta   90.00
_cell.angle_gamma   90.00
#
_symmetry.space_group_name_H-M   'P 1'
#
loop_
_entity.id
_entity.type
_entity.pdbx_description
1 polymer ?
#
loop_
_entity_poly.entity_id
_entity_poly.type
_entity_poly.pdbx_seq_one_letter_code
_entity_poly.pdbx_strand_id
1 'polypeptide(L)'
;MPHSTNKELILGIMAGTAGISLLLLWYHKVRKPQIAMNLPKFLSLGNTFNSITLQDEIHNDQGTTVIFQERQLQIMEKLNELLTNMEELKEEIRFLKEAIPKLEEYIQDELGGKVTVHKISPQHRARKRRLPTIQSSATSNSSEEAESEGGYITANTDTEEQSFPVPKAFNIHVEELNLDVLLQKVDHLRMSESGKSESFELLCDHKEKFRDEIEFMWRFARAYGDMYELSTDTQEKKHYANIGKTLSERAINRAPMNGHCHLWYAVLCGYVSEFEGLQNKINYGHLFKEHLDIAIKLLPEEPFLYYLKGRYCYTVSKLSWIEKKMAATLFGKVPSSTVEEALHSFLKAEELCPGYSIPNYMYLAKVMKTTVLL
;
A
#
# COMPACT_ATOMS: atom_id res chain seq x y z
N MET A 1 52.56 3.98 22.54
CA MET A 1 52.37 5.36 22.00
C MET A 1 53.07 5.40 20.64
N PRO A 2 52.41 5.90 19.58
CA PRO A 2 51.96 7.29 19.48
C PRO A 2 50.46 7.45 19.17
N HIS A 3 50.02 8.68 19.33
CA HIS A 3 48.65 9.16 19.44
C HIS A 3 48.57 10.41 18.55
N SER A 4 48.00 10.33 17.34
CA SER A 4 47.95 11.52 16.47
C SER A 4 46.93 11.52 15.32
N THR A 5 45.80 10.82 15.40
CA THR A 5 44.75 10.91 14.35
C THR A 5 43.54 11.77 14.74
N ASN A 6 43.31 12.04 16.03
CA ASN A 6 42.13 12.80 16.47
C ASN A 6 42.29 14.34 16.47
N LYS A 7 43.48 14.88 16.25
CA LYS A 7 43.70 16.35 16.29
C LYS A 7 43.35 17.04 14.96
N GLU A 8 43.51 16.36 13.83
CA GLU A 8 43.20 16.93 12.51
C GLU A 8 41.69 16.99 12.23
N LEU A 9 40.92 16.00 12.71
CA LEU A 9 39.47 15.98 12.55
C LEU A 9 38.78 17.10 13.35
N ILE A 10 39.28 17.41 14.55
CA ILE A 10 38.76 18.48 15.40
C ILE A 10 39.10 19.86 14.82
N LEU A 11 40.25 20.01 14.16
CA LEU A 11 40.62 21.24 13.42
C LEU A 11 39.73 21.46 12.19
N GLY A 12 39.34 20.39 11.48
CA GLY A 12 38.41 20.48 10.34
C GLY A 12 37.00 20.94 10.73
N ILE A 13 36.49 20.49 11.88
CA ILE A 13 35.16 20.87 12.39
C ILE A 13 35.17 22.32 12.92
N MET A 14 36.26 22.76 13.56
CA MET A 14 36.41 24.14 14.07
C MET A 14 36.56 25.19 12.95
N ALA A 15 37.15 24.83 11.81
CA ALA A 15 37.23 25.73 10.66
C ALA A 15 35.87 25.93 9.96
N GLY A 16 35.02 24.88 9.94
CA GLY A 16 33.68 24.93 9.34
C GLY A 16 32.68 25.79 10.13
N THR A 17 32.67 25.69 11.46
CA THR A 17 31.75 26.47 12.32
C THR A 17 32.14 27.94 12.40
N ALA A 18 33.44 28.27 12.33
CA ALA A 18 33.91 29.65 12.25
C ALA A 18 33.52 30.32 10.92
N GLY A 19 33.57 29.59 9.80
CA GLY A 19 33.16 30.10 8.48
C GLY A 19 31.67 30.43 8.40
N ILE A 20 30.81 29.56 8.95
CA ILE A 20 29.35 29.77 8.98
C ILE A 20 28.99 30.93 9.93
N SER A 21 29.71 31.07 11.04
CA SER A 21 29.52 32.18 11.99
C SER A 21 29.93 33.52 11.38
N LEU A 22 31.01 33.55 10.58
CA LEU A 22 31.44 34.76 9.86
C LEU A 22 30.46 35.16 8.76
N LEU A 23 29.87 34.18 8.06
CA LEU A 23 28.83 34.38 7.05
C LEU A 23 27.54 34.93 7.66
N LEU A 24 27.13 34.42 8.83
CA LEU A 24 25.98 34.94 9.58
C LEU A 24 26.22 36.37 10.11
N LEU A 25 27.43 36.66 10.60
CA LEU A 25 27.83 38.01 11.03
C LEU A 25 27.91 39.00 9.87
N TRP A 26 28.40 38.57 8.70
CA TRP A 26 28.42 39.38 7.49
C TRP A 26 27.01 39.64 6.96
N TYR A 27 26.15 38.61 6.97
CA TYR A 27 24.73 38.69 6.61
C TYR A 27 23.95 39.64 7.54
N HIS A 28 24.24 39.65 8.85
CA HIS A 28 23.63 40.57 9.81
C HIS A 28 24.15 42.02 9.71
N LYS A 29 25.40 42.24 9.28
CA LYS A 29 26.00 43.58 9.20
C LYS A 29 25.58 44.36 7.93
N VAL A 30 25.15 43.67 6.88
CA VAL A 30 24.72 44.27 5.60
C VAL A 30 23.23 44.68 5.61
N ARG A 31 22.43 44.20 6.58
CA ARG A 31 20.98 44.45 6.61
C ARG A 31 20.61 45.53 7.63
N LYS A 32 20.43 46.77 7.16
CA LYS A 32 19.57 47.77 7.85
C LYS A 32 18.10 47.58 7.44
N PRO A 33 17.14 48.00 8.29
CA PRO A 33 15.87 47.32 8.43
C PRO A 33 14.76 47.98 7.62
N GLN A 34 14.11 47.21 6.73
CA GLN A 34 12.72 47.46 6.38
C GLN A 34 12.09 46.27 5.66
N ILE A 35 10.79 46.13 5.87
CA ILE A 35 9.85 45.12 5.37
C ILE A 35 9.73 43.91 6.30
N ALA A 36 8.79 44.05 7.22
CA ALA A 36 8.15 42.96 7.94
C ALA A 36 7.42 42.06 6.93
N MET A 37 7.82 40.80 6.85
CA MET A 37 6.94 39.72 6.41
C MET A 37 6.68 38.82 7.61
N ASN A 38 5.40 38.64 7.90
CA ASN A 38 4.92 37.85 9.02
C ASN A 38 5.33 36.39 8.85
N LEU A 39 6.20 35.92 9.74
CA LEU A 39 6.55 34.52 9.93
C LEU A 39 5.43 33.84 10.76
N PRO A 40 4.81 32.75 10.29
CA PRO A 40 4.03 31.89 11.19
C PRO A 40 4.97 31.25 12.20
N LYS A 41 4.76 31.57 13.48
CA LYS A 41 5.40 30.95 14.63
C LYS A 41 5.11 29.44 14.66
N PHE A 42 6.11 28.60 14.47
CA PHE A 42 6.21 27.30 15.13
C PHE A 42 7.69 26.94 15.35
N LEU A 43 8.35 27.70 16.23
CA LEU A 43 9.56 27.27 16.94
C LEU A 43 9.46 27.76 18.38
N SER A 44 8.88 26.91 19.22
CA SER A 44 9.02 26.83 20.68
C SER A 44 8.18 25.61 21.08
N LEU A 45 8.53 24.66 21.93
CA LEU A 45 9.55 24.51 22.96
C LEU A 45 9.09 23.22 23.67
N GLY A 46 9.98 22.32 24.08
CA GLY A 46 9.56 21.28 25.03
C GLY A 46 10.50 20.10 25.19
N ASN A 47 11.64 20.31 25.84
CA ASN A 47 12.36 19.24 26.52
C ASN A 47 11.38 18.40 27.35
N THR A 48 11.21 17.13 26.99
CA THR A 48 10.78 16.06 27.91
C THR A 48 11.57 14.79 27.57
N PHE A 49 12.90 14.91 27.66
CA PHE A 49 13.70 13.75 28.01
C PHE A 49 13.48 13.50 29.50
N ASN A 50 12.55 12.62 29.83
CA ASN A 50 12.50 12.00 31.14
C ASN A 50 12.85 10.52 30.98
N SER A 51 14.05 10.21 31.46
CA SER A 51 14.46 8.91 31.94
C SER A 51 13.39 8.31 32.86
N ILE A 52 12.99 7.06 32.64
CA ILE A 52 12.46 6.22 33.71
C ILE A 52 13.28 4.94 33.79
N THR A 53 13.83 4.80 34.98
CA THR A 53 14.67 3.79 35.61
C THR A 53 14.22 2.36 35.33
N LEU A 54 15.18 1.52 34.95
CA LEU A 54 15.11 0.06 35.10
C LEU A 54 14.94 -0.29 36.59
N GLN A 55 13.79 -0.85 36.95
CA GLN A 55 13.71 -1.73 38.11
C GLN A 55 13.28 -3.13 37.65
N ASP A 56 14.21 -4.05 37.87
CA ASP A 56 13.96 -5.49 38.00
C ASP A 56 13.08 -5.73 39.24
N GLU A 57 11.99 -6.51 39.09
CA GLU A 57 11.74 -7.72 39.90
C GLU A 57 10.36 -8.37 39.62
N ILE A 58 10.43 -9.65 39.22
CA ILE A 58 9.62 -10.82 39.65
C ILE A 58 8.18 -11.03 39.10
N HIS A 59 8.09 -12.07 38.26
CA HIS A 59 7.01 -13.03 37.94
C HIS A 59 5.53 -12.66 38.14
N ASN A 60 4.79 -12.63 37.03
CA ASN A 60 3.46 -13.24 36.92
C ASN A 60 3.11 -13.54 35.45
N ASP A 61 2.62 -14.75 35.18
CA ASP A 61 2.41 -15.35 33.84
C ASP A 61 1.26 -14.69 33.02
N GLN A 62 0.70 -13.58 33.50
CA GLN A 62 -0.30 -12.73 32.84
C GLN A 62 0.23 -11.38 32.36
N GLY A 63 1.46 -11.00 32.74
CA GLY A 63 2.09 -9.75 32.30
C GLY A 63 2.64 -9.81 30.87
N THR A 64 2.97 -11.00 30.38
CA THR A 64 3.68 -11.20 29.12
C THR A 64 2.83 -10.77 27.90
N THR A 65 1.52 -11.00 27.93
CA THR A 65 0.58 -10.61 26.87
C THR A 65 0.33 -9.10 26.83
N VAL A 66 0.22 -8.46 27.99
CA VAL A 66 0.04 -7.00 28.09
C VAL A 66 1.32 -6.27 27.66
N ILE A 67 2.48 -6.75 28.09
CA ILE A 67 3.79 -6.20 27.68
C ILE A 67 4.01 -6.38 26.17
N PHE A 68 3.52 -7.47 25.57
CA PHE A 68 3.63 -7.70 24.13
C PHE A 68 2.73 -6.74 23.33
N GLN A 69 1.49 -6.50 23.76
CA GLN A 69 0.61 -5.50 23.13
C GLN A 69 1.16 -4.08 23.26
N GLU A 70 1.72 -3.73 24.43
CA GLU A 70 2.32 -2.43 24.65
C GLU A 70 3.57 -2.22 23.76
N ARG A 71 4.41 -3.24 23.62
CA ARG A 71 5.54 -3.21 22.67
C ARG A 71 5.08 -3.08 21.22
N GLN A 72 4.02 -3.78 20.81
CA GLN A 72 3.46 -3.66 19.47
C GLN A 72 2.90 -2.25 19.21
N LEU A 73 2.24 -1.65 20.19
CA LEU A 73 1.76 -0.27 20.11
C LEU A 73 2.93 0.72 20.00
N GLN A 74 3.97 0.54 20.81
CA GLN A 74 5.19 1.36 20.75
C GLN A 74 5.89 1.24 19.38
N ILE A 75 5.94 0.04 18.80
CA ILE A 75 6.50 -0.18 17.46
C ILE A 75 5.65 0.56 16.41
N MET A 76 4.32 0.50 16.52
CA MET A 76 3.39 1.18 15.62
C MET A 76 3.50 2.71 15.71
N GLU A 77 3.61 3.25 16.93
CA GLU A 77 3.84 4.67 17.16
C GLU A 77 5.18 5.11 16.58
N LYS A 78 6.24 4.32 16.77
CA LYS A 78 7.55 4.58 16.16
C LYS A 78 7.52 4.54 14.64
N LEU A 79 6.75 3.62 14.04
CA LEU A 79 6.54 3.56 12.60
C LEU A 79 5.77 4.77 12.06
N ASN A 80 4.75 5.25 12.77
CA ASN A 80 3.99 6.44 12.41
C ASN A 80 4.82 7.72 12.54
N GLU A 81 5.64 7.82 13.58
CA GLU A 81 6.60 8.91 13.75
C GLU A 81 7.62 8.94 12.60
N LEU A 82 8.16 7.76 12.24
CA LEU A 82 9.10 7.62 11.13
C LEU A 82 8.43 7.94 9.77
N LEU A 83 7.16 7.56 9.60
CA LEU A 83 6.37 7.89 8.40
C LEU A 83 6.12 9.40 8.28
N THR A 84 5.83 10.07 9.39
CA THR A 84 5.64 11.53 9.43
C THR A 84 6.95 12.24 9.08
N ASN A 85 8.05 11.83 9.69
CA ASN A 85 9.38 12.39 9.42
C ASN A 85 9.81 12.16 7.97
N MET A 86 9.46 11.02 7.38
CA MET A 86 9.78 10.72 5.98
C MET A 86 8.96 11.59 5.01
N GLU A 87 7.71 11.92 5.35
CA GLU A 87 6.89 12.83 4.54
C GLU A 87 7.36 14.28 4.67
N GLU A 88 7.75 14.73 5.87
CA GLU A 88 8.40 16.03 6.08
C GLU A 88 9.69 16.14 5.26
N LEU A 89 10.55 15.12 5.32
CA LEU A 89 11.79 15.09 4.52
C LEU A 89 11.52 15.13 3.02
N LYS A 90 10.46 14.47 2.55
CA LYS A 90 10.06 14.51 1.14
C LYS A 90 9.58 15.90 0.72
N GLU A 91 8.88 16.60 1.60
CA GLU A 91 8.47 17.99 1.40
C GLU A 91 9.67 18.94 1.35
N GLU A 92 10.64 18.76 2.26
CA GLU A 92 11.89 19.50 2.24
C GLU A 92 12.70 19.25 0.96
N ILE A 93 12.82 18.00 0.53
CA ILE A 93 13.50 17.65 -0.73
C ILE A 93 12.79 18.28 -1.93
N ARG A 94 11.45 18.29 -1.93
CA ARG A 94 10.64 18.94 -2.97
C ARG A 94 10.89 20.45 -3.00
N PHE A 95 10.87 21.09 -1.84
CA PHE A 95 11.19 22.51 -1.71
C PHE A 95 12.60 22.82 -2.20
N LEU A 96 13.59 22.01 -1.80
CA LEU A 96 14.98 22.20 -2.21
C LEU A 96 15.15 22.02 -3.73
N LYS A 97 14.45 21.04 -4.32
CA LYS A 97 14.44 20.82 -5.76
C LYS A 97 13.84 21.99 -6.54
N GLU A 98 12.91 22.74 -5.95
CA GLU A 98 12.32 23.94 -6.56
C GLU A 98 13.17 25.20 -6.29
N ALA A 99 13.82 25.28 -5.12
CA ALA A 99 14.61 26.43 -4.71
C ALA A 99 15.99 26.47 -5.39
N ILE A 100 16.64 25.32 -5.62
CA ILE A 100 17.97 25.24 -6.23
C ILE A 100 17.99 25.89 -7.63
N PRO A 101 17.06 25.58 -8.56
CA PRO A 101 17.04 26.22 -9.88
C PRO A 101 16.79 27.74 -9.83
N LYS A 102 15.93 28.20 -8.91
CA LYS A 102 15.65 29.65 -8.73
C LYS A 102 16.88 30.40 -8.20
N LEU A 103 17.65 29.76 -7.33
CA LEU A 103 18.90 30.33 -6.82
C LEU A 103 19.99 30.32 -7.91
N GLU A 104 20.05 29.28 -8.74
CA GLU A 104 20.94 29.21 -9.90
C GLU A 104 20.63 30.30 -10.94
N GLU A 105 19.35 30.56 -11.21
CA GLU A 105 18.89 31.66 -12.06
C GLU A 105 19.24 33.04 -11.49
N TYR A 106 19.03 33.25 -10.18
CA TYR A 106 19.40 34.49 -9.49
C TYR A 106 20.92 34.76 -9.55
N ILE A 107 21.74 33.73 -9.36
CA ILE A 107 23.21 33.83 -9.45
C ILE A 107 23.64 34.12 -10.90
N GLN A 108 22.98 33.53 -11.90
CA GLN A 108 23.25 33.81 -13.32
C GLN A 108 22.86 35.26 -13.71
N ASP A 109 21.75 35.79 -13.20
CA ASP A 109 21.33 37.17 -13.43
C ASP A 109 22.27 38.19 -12.74
N GLU A 110 22.73 37.87 -11.52
CA GLU A 110 23.64 38.74 -10.76
C GLU A 110 25.08 38.73 -11.34
N LEU A 111 25.53 37.59 -11.89
CA LEU A 111 26.80 37.47 -12.62
C LEU A 111 26.70 37.97 -14.09
N GLY A 112 25.50 37.93 -14.69
CA GLY A 112 25.22 38.44 -16.04
C GLY A 112 25.33 39.96 -16.15
N GLY A 113 25.24 40.68 -15.03
CA GLY A 113 25.40 42.13 -14.98
C GLY A 113 26.85 42.63 -15.00
N LYS A 114 27.87 41.76 -14.87
CA LYS A 114 29.26 42.20 -14.68
C LYS A 114 30.37 41.29 -15.24
N VAL A 115 30.28 40.81 -16.48
CA VAL A 115 31.50 40.49 -17.25
C VAL A 115 31.32 40.77 -18.75
N THR A 116 31.86 41.89 -19.21
CA THR A 116 32.39 42.01 -20.57
C THR A 116 33.84 41.51 -20.55
N VAL A 117 34.13 40.26 -20.95
CA VAL A 117 35.46 39.88 -21.49
C VAL A 117 35.33 38.63 -22.37
N HIS A 118 35.52 38.88 -23.66
CA HIS A 118 36.09 38.06 -24.74
C HIS A 118 35.68 36.59 -24.94
N LYS A 119 34.85 36.40 -25.98
CA LYS A 119 34.99 35.30 -26.94
C LYS A 119 36.43 35.26 -27.47
N ILE A 120 37.15 34.18 -27.20
CA ILE A 120 38.31 33.78 -28.00
C ILE A 120 38.05 32.38 -28.53
N SER A 121 37.66 32.34 -29.80
CA SER A 121 37.86 31.20 -30.69
C SER A 121 39.37 31.03 -30.93
N PRO A 122 39.86 29.79 -31.10
CA PRO A 122 40.42 29.53 -32.41
C PRO A 122 40.06 28.14 -32.97
N GLN A 123 39.56 28.13 -34.19
CA GLN A 123 39.72 27.03 -35.13
C GLN A 123 41.15 27.05 -35.69
N HIS A 124 41.82 25.89 -35.76
CA HIS A 124 42.33 25.31 -37.02
C HIS A 124 43.17 24.02 -36.82
N ARG A 125 42.72 22.96 -37.52
CA ARG A 125 43.49 22.11 -38.47
C ARG A 125 44.50 21.05 -37.98
N ALA A 126 44.01 19.80 -38.03
CA ALA A 126 44.60 18.55 -38.59
C ALA A 126 45.95 17.98 -38.09
N ARG A 127 45.97 16.66 -37.76
CA ARG A 127 46.54 15.56 -38.60
C ARG A 127 46.56 14.20 -37.85
N LYS A 128 46.22 13.14 -38.59
CA LYS A 128 46.32 11.68 -38.28
C LYS A 128 47.62 11.24 -37.58
N ARG A 129 47.53 10.24 -36.68
CA ARG A 129 48.27 8.96 -36.79
C ARG A 129 47.75 7.87 -35.81
N ARG A 130 47.91 6.62 -36.26
CA ARG A 130 47.45 5.34 -35.69
C ARG A 130 48.31 4.86 -34.49
N LEU A 131 47.69 3.94 -33.70
CA LEU A 131 48.20 2.85 -32.81
C LEU A 131 49.63 2.30 -33.12
N PRO A 132 50.28 1.45 -32.26
CA PRO A 132 49.71 0.55 -31.22
C PRO A 132 50.50 0.33 -29.89
N THR A 133 49.79 -0.30 -28.92
CA THR A 133 50.16 -1.44 -28.04
C THR A 133 51.42 -1.39 -27.13
N ILE A 134 51.25 -1.71 -25.84
CA ILE A 134 51.79 -2.92 -25.13
C ILE A 134 51.77 -2.73 -23.60
N GLN A 135 51.01 -3.64 -22.95
CA GLN A 135 51.21 -4.45 -21.72
C GLN A 135 51.82 -3.75 -20.47
N SER A 136 51.54 -4.12 -19.23
CA SER A 136 51.05 -5.34 -18.55
C SER A 136 50.49 -4.87 -17.19
N SER A 137 49.88 -5.63 -16.28
CA SER A 137 50.10 -7.01 -15.84
C SER A 137 49.06 -7.31 -14.74
N ALA A 138 48.57 -8.56 -14.73
CA ALA A 138 48.41 -9.46 -13.58
C ALA A 138 47.57 -8.98 -12.36
N THR A 139 46.77 -9.80 -11.65
CA THR A 139 46.84 -11.24 -11.35
C THR A 139 45.57 -11.67 -10.58
N SER A 140 45.17 -12.94 -10.76
CA SER A 140 44.66 -13.89 -9.73
C SER A 140 43.24 -13.68 -9.14
N ASN A 141 42.31 -14.63 -9.35
CA ASN A 141 41.96 -15.81 -8.50
C ASN A 141 41.21 -15.39 -7.21
N SER A 142 40.20 -16.03 -6.64
CA SER A 142 39.67 -17.41 -6.63
C SER A 142 38.30 -17.42 -5.90
N SER A 143 37.56 -18.52 -6.06
CA SER A 143 36.54 -19.23 -5.22
C SER A 143 36.14 -18.67 -3.83
N GLU A 144 34.95 -18.90 -3.26
CA GLU A 144 34.30 -20.19 -2.92
C GLU A 144 32.79 -20.04 -2.62
N GLU A 145 32.11 -21.17 -2.73
CA GLU A 145 30.74 -21.49 -2.31
C GLU A 145 30.53 -21.35 -0.78
N ALA A 146 29.30 -21.04 -0.37
CA ALA A 146 28.79 -21.41 0.95
C ALA A 146 27.26 -21.58 0.89
N GLU A 147 26.84 -22.85 0.93
CA GLU A 147 25.48 -23.29 1.25
C GLU A 147 25.11 -22.78 2.65
N SER A 148 23.90 -22.25 2.81
CA SER A 148 23.31 -22.04 4.14
C SER A 148 21.84 -22.42 4.10
N GLU A 149 21.58 -23.62 4.63
CA GLU A 149 20.27 -24.13 5.00
C GLU A 149 19.62 -23.21 6.05
N GLY A 150 18.51 -22.59 5.69
CA GLY A 150 17.59 -21.94 6.62
C GLY A 150 16.29 -22.73 6.68
N GLY A 151 16.25 -23.76 7.53
CA GLY A 151 15.04 -24.54 7.80
C GLY A 151 13.92 -23.68 8.41
N TYR A 152 12.73 -23.76 7.83
CA TYR A 152 11.52 -23.18 8.41
C TYR A 152 11.02 -24.09 9.52
N ILE A 153 11.08 -23.63 10.76
CA ILE A 153 10.33 -24.23 11.87
C ILE A 153 8.92 -23.66 11.81
N THR A 154 7.98 -24.48 11.35
CA THR A 154 6.56 -24.36 11.63
C THR A 154 6.32 -24.52 13.13
N ALA A 155 6.05 -23.42 13.82
CA ALA A 155 5.50 -23.44 15.16
C ALA A 155 4.02 -23.07 15.08
N ASN A 156 3.19 -24.06 15.42
CA ASN A 156 1.76 -23.93 15.62
C ASN A 156 1.47 -22.84 16.65
N THR A 157 0.57 -21.92 16.31
CA THR A 157 -0.11 -21.10 17.32
C THR A 157 -1.60 -21.32 17.15
N ASP A 158 -2.14 -22.13 18.06
CA ASP A 158 -3.56 -22.21 18.36
C ASP A 158 -4.09 -20.79 18.58
N THR A 159 -4.88 -20.31 17.62
CA THR A 159 -5.61 -19.06 17.76
C THR A 159 -6.95 -19.43 18.35
N GLU A 160 -7.14 -19.15 19.63
CA GLU A 160 -8.47 -19.11 20.23
C GLU A 160 -9.32 -18.11 19.44
N GLU A 161 -10.24 -18.64 18.63
CA GLU A 161 -11.26 -17.86 17.94
C GLU A 161 -12.07 -17.11 19.01
N GLN A 162 -11.97 -15.78 19.04
CA GLN A 162 -13.00 -14.96 19.67
C GLN A 162 -14.28 -15.16 18.85
N SER A 163 -15.12 -16.09 19.32
CA SER A 163 -16.42 -16.38 18.75
C SER A 163 -17.32 -15.16 18.95
N PHE A 164 -17.50 -14.38 17.88
CA PHE A 164 -18.66 -13.51 17.78
C PHE A 164 -19.92 -14.37 17.87
N PRO A 165 -21.01 -13.89 18.49
CA PRO A 165 -22.21 -14.70 18.65
C PRO A 165 -22.74 -15.08 17.28
N VAL A 166 -22.53 -16.34 16.90
CA VAL A 166 -23.42 -17.01 15.94
C VAL A 166 -24.82 -16.88 16.55
N PRO A 167 -25.83 -16.39 15.82
CA PRO A 167 -27.20 -16.40 16.31
C PRO A 167 -27.53 -17.80 16.82
N LYS A 168 -27.95 -17.87 18.09
CA LYS A 168 -28.38 -19.13 18.72
C LYS A 168 -29.30 -19.85 17.75
N ALA A 169 -28.96 -21.09 17.42
CA ALA A 169 -29.83 -21.99 16.70
C ALA A 169 -31.18 -22.04 17.43
N PHE A 170 -32.15 -21.30 16.92
CA PHE A 170 -33.53 -21.60 17.21
C PHE A 170 -33.75 -22.97 16.57
N ASN A 171 -34.21 -23.93 17.38
CA ASN A 171 -34.73 -25.19 16.87
C ASN A 171 -35.87 -24.87 15.90
N ILE A 172 -35.52 -24.70 14.63
CA ILE A 172 -36.45 -24.55 13.52
C ILE A 172 -36.27 -25.82 12.71
N HIS A 173 -37.39 -26.48 12.45
CA HIS A 173 -37.50 -27.56 11.50
C HIS A 173 -36.69 -27.19 10.24
N VAL A 174 -35.51 -27.77 10.04
CA VAL A 174 -34.73 -27.54 8.82
C VAL A 174 -35.57 -28.14 7.71
N GLU A 175 -36.20 -27.28 6.92
CA GLU A 175 -36.94 -27.68 5.73
C GLU A 175 -35.93 -28.39 4.83
N GLU A 176 -36.12 -29.68 4.61
CA GLU A 176 -35.12 -30.52 3.96
C GLU A 176 -35.15 -30.25 2.44
N LEU A 177 -34.51 -29.16 2.03
CA LEU A 177 -34.49 -28.73 0.64
C LEU A 177 -33.48 -29.56 -0.17
N ASN A 178 -33.83 -29.78 -1.45
CA ASN A 178 -32.87 -30.19 -2.48
C ASN A 178 -31.97 -28.98 -2.81
N LEU A 179 -30.70 -29.23 -3.17
CA LEU A 179 -29.71 -28.23 -3.54
C LEU A 179 -30.28 -27.22 -4.56
N ASP A 180 -30.82 -27.68 -5.69
CA ASP A 180 -31.28 -26.77 -6.76
C ASP A 180 -32.36 -25.79 -6.28
N VAL A 181 -33.29 -26.28 -5.47
CA VAL A 181 -34.38 -25.48 -4.89
C VAL A 181 -33.83 -24.48 -3.87
N LEU A 182 -32.90 -24.92 -3.03
CA LEU A 182 -32.20 -24.05 -2.08
C LEU A 182 -31.48 -22.92 -2.81
N LEU A 183 -30.69 -23.24 -3.85
CA LEU A 183 -29.90 -22.25 -4.58
C LEU A 183 -30.78 -21.23 -5.30
N GLN A 184 -31.88 -21.68 -5.92
CA GLN A 184 -32.87 -20.78 -6.52
C GLN A 184 -33.51 -19.83 -5.50
N LYS A 185 -33.87 -20.35 -4.31
CA LYS A 185 -34.45 -19.54 -3.22
C LYS A 185 -33.46 -18.50 -2.71
N VAL A 186 -32.21 -18.90 -2.49
CA VAL A 186 -31.08 -18.02 -2.08
C VAL A 186 -30.85 -16.92 -3.11
N ASP A 187 -30.75 -17.28 -4.40
CA ASP A 187 -30.53 -16.30 -5.48
C ASP A 187 -31.69 -15.30 -5.60
N HIS A 188 -32.93 -15.75 -5.39
CA HIS A 188 -34.11 -14.89 -5.39
C HIS A 188 -34.15 -13.94 -4.19
N LEU A 189 -33.93 -14.44 -2.97
CA LEU A 189 -33.95 -13.63 -1.74
C LEU A 189 -32.93 -12.49 -1.80
N ARG A 190 -31.72 -12.78 -2.32
CA ARG A 190 -30.63 -11.82 -2.46
C ARG A 190 -30.98 -10.58 -3.30
N MET A 191 -31.97 -10.64 -4.19
CA MET A 191 -32.31 -9.51 -5.07
C MET A 191 -32.77 -8.25 -4.32
N SER A 192 -33.15 -8.37 -3.05
CA SER A 192 -33.52 -7.26 -2.18
C SER A 192 -32.50 -7.04 -1.07
N GLU A 193 -32.31 -5.79 -0.62
CA GLU A 193 -31.40 -5.50 0.51
C GLU A 193 -31.81 -6.22 1.81
N SER A 194 -33.11 -6.30 2.11
CA SER A 194 -33.60 -7.04 3.28
C SER A 194 -33.41 -8.55 3.15
N GLY A 195 -33.54 -9.09 1.93
CA GLY A 195 -33.43 -10.53 1.69
C GLY A 195 -31.99 -11.06 1.64
N LYS A 196 -30.97 -10.19 1.63
CA LYS A 196 -29.56 -10.60 1.77
C LYS A 196 -29.30 -11.32 3.10
N SER A 197 -29.82 -10.81 4.21
CA SER A 197 -29.69 -11.45 5.52
C SER A 197 -30.43 -12.79 5.58
N GLU A 198 -31.67 -12.85 5.07
CA GLU A 198 -32.45 -14.10 5.00
C GLU A 198 -31.76 -15.15 4.12
N SER A 199 -31.18 -14.71 3.00
CA SER A 199 -30.37 -15.57 2.12
C SER A 199 -29.15 -16.12 2.85
N PHE A 200 -28.49 -15.32 3.68
CA PHE A 200 -27.32 -15.75 4.46
C PHE A 200 -27.70 -16.76 5.55
N GLU A 201 -28.78 -16.52 6.29
CA GLU A 201 -29.30 -17.44 7.31
C GLU A 201 -29.68 -18.78 6.69
N LEU A 202 -30.39 -18.78 5.56
CA LEU A 202 -30.79 -19.99 4.86
C LEU A 202 -29.59 -20.84 4.39
N LEU A 203 -28.50 -20.19 3.95
CA LEU A 203 -27.24 -20.88 3.62
C LEU A 203 -26.55 -21.42 4.88
N CYS A 204 -26.56 -20.69 6.00
CA CYS A 204 -26.01 -21.17 7.26
C CYS A 204 -26.70 -22.45 7.74
N ASP A 205 -28.02 -22.52 7.64
CA ASP A 205 -28.82 -23.68 8.04
C ASP A 205 -28.47 -24.96 7.26
N HIS A 206 -27.99 -24.81 6.02
CA HIS A 206 -27.70 -25.92 5.12
C HIS A 206 -26.20 -26.16 4.91
N LYS A 207 -25.33 -25.42 5.62
CA LYS A 207 -23.88 -25.44 5.38
C LYS A 207 -23.27 -26.83 5.53
N GLU A 208 -23.71 -27.63 6.50
CA GLU A 208 -23.14 -28.95 6.74
C GLU A 208 -23.53 -29.96 5.64
N LYS A 209 -24.74 -29.83 5.09
CA LYS A 209 -25.26 -30.72 4.04
C LYS A 209 -24.58 -30.50 2.70
N PHE A 210 -24.31 -29.24 2.33
CA PHE A 210 -23.81 -28.87 1.00
C PHE A 210 -22.40 -28.25 1.02
N ARG A 211 -21.62 -28.45 2.09
CA ARG A 211 -20.28 -27.85 2.27
C ARG A 211 -19.28 -28.12 1.14
N ASP A 212 -19.50 -29.19 0.40
CA ASP A 212 -18.62 -29.70 -0.66
C ASP A 212 -19.14 -29.39 -2.08
N GLU A 213 -20.34 -28.81 -2.18
CA GLU A 213 -20.97 -28.47 -3.46
C GLU A 213 -20.49 -27.09 -3.94
N ILE A 214 -19.85 -27.05 -5.11
CA ILE A 214 -19.24 -25.82 -5.64
C ILE A 214 -20.24 -24.68 -5.75
N GLU A 215 -21.43 -24.99 -6.28
CA GLU A 215 -22.51 -24.02 -6.48
C GLU A 215 -23.05 -23.45 -5.17
N PHE A 216 -22.97 -24.22 -4.09
CA PHE A 216 -23.25 -23.74 -2.74
C PHE A 216 -22.09 -22.90 -2.19
N MET A 217 -20.85 -23.37 -2.32
CA MET A 217 -19.67 -22.74 -1.75
C MET A 217 -19.49 -21.28 -2.19
N TRP A 218 -19.58 -21.00 -3.50
CA TRP A 218 -19.38 -19.63 -3.98
C TRP A 218 -20.55 -18.72 -3.59
N ARG A 219 -21.79 -19.24 -3.54
CA ARG A 219 -22.96 -18.48 -3.05
C ARG A 219 -22.85 -18.18 -1.56
N PHE A 220 -22.27 -19.10 -0.80
CA PHE A 220 -22.03 -18.89 0.63
C PHE A 220 -20.95 -17.85 0.88
N ALA A 221 -19.81 -17.96 0.19
CA ALA A 221 -18.76 -16.92 0.24
C ALA A 221 -19.30 -15.54 -0.18
N ARG A 222 -20.14 -15.50 -1.22
CA ARG A 222 -20.87 -14.31 -1.64
C ARG A 222 -21.76 -13.73 -0.54
N ALA A 223 -22.52 -14.57 0.16
CA ALA A 223 -23.41 -14.11 1.24
C ALA A 223 -22.62 -13.53 2.42
N TYR A 224 -21.41 -14.04 2.71
CA TYR A 224 -20.48 -13.37 3.62
C TYR A 224 -20.07 -11.97 3.13
N GLY A 225 -19.89 -11.80 1.82
CA GLY A 225 -19.68 -10.49 1.20
C GLY A 225 -20.89 -9.55 1.32
N ASP A 226 -22.12 -10.08 1.32
CA ASP A 226 -23.31 -9.26 1.57
C ASP A 226 -23.38 -8.81 3.03
N MET A 227 -23.12 -9.72 3.98
CA MET A 227 -23.10 -9.38 5.40
C MET A 227 -22.02 -8.33 5.70
N TYR A 228 -20.88 -8.41 5.02
CA TYR A 228 -19.86 -7.35 5.05
C TYR A 228 -20.41 -5.97 4.66
N GLU A 229 -21.16 -5.89 3.56
CA GLU A 229 -21.72 -4.63 3.07
C GLU A 229 -22.84 -4.09 3.98
N LEU A 230 -23.62 -4.98 4.58
CA LEU A 230 -24.72 -4.63 5.49
C LEU A 230 -24.24 -4.22 6.90
N SER A 231 -23.12 -4.77 7.37
CA SER A 231 -22.58 -4.43 8.69
C SER A 231 -22.11 -2.98 8.75
N THR A 232 -22.32 -2.34 9.90
CA THR A 232 -21.76 -1.02 10.21
C THR A 232 -20.56 -1.10 11.16
N ASP A 233 -20.45 -2.20 11.91
CA ASP A 233 -19.35 -2.45 12.83
C ASP A 233 -18.10 -2.97 12.10
N THR A 234 -16.95 -2.39 12.44
CA THR A 234 -15.66 -2.73 11.81
C THR A 234 -15.19 -4.14 12.16
N GLN A 235 -15.46 -4.64 13.37
CA GLN A 235 -15.06 -6.00 13.76
C GLN A 235 -15.93 -7.05 13.07
N GLU A 236 -17.24 -6.83 12.98
CA GLU A 236 -18.15 -7.68 12.19
C GLU A 236 -17.73 -7.72 10.72
N LYS A 237 -17.45 -6.56 10.11
CA LYS A 237 -16.93 -6.48 8.75
C LYS A 237 -15.67 -7.32 8.58
N LYS A 238 -14.69 -7.14 9.48
CA LYS A 238 -13.47 -7.95 9.46
C LYS A 238 -13.77 -9.44 9.59
N HIS A 239 -14.69 -9.82 10.48
CA HIS A 239 -15.10 -11.21 10.69
C HIS A 239 -15.69 -11.83 9.41
N TYR A 240 -16.68 -11.19 8.80
CA TYR A 240 -17.33 -11.69 7.59
C TYR A 240 -16.36 -11.75 6.40
N ALA A 241 -15.51 -10.74 6.22
CA ALA A 241 -14.52 -10.71 5.15
C ALA A 241 -13.53 -11.88 5.25
N ASN A 242 -13.02 -12.17 6.45
CA ASN A 242 -12.04 -13.24 6.66
C ASN A 242 -12.65 -14.64 6.45
N ILE A 243 -13.86 -14.89 6.96
CA ILE A 243 -14.53 -16.19 6.75
C ILE A 243 -14.86 -16.37 5.27
N GLY A 244 -15.46 -15.36 4.63
CA GLY A 244 -15.77 -15.40 3.21
C GLY A 244 -14.54 -15.67 2.35
N LYS A 245 -13.40 -14.99 2.62
CA LYS A 245 -12.13 -15.23 1.92
C LYS A 245 -11.69 -16.69 2.05
N THR A 246 -11.72 -17.24 3.26
CA THR A 246 -11.31 -18.64 3.51
C THR A 246 -12.22 -19.62 2.77
N LEU A 247 -13.53 -19.38 2.74
CA LEU A 247 -14.49 -20.22 2.02
C LEU A 247 -14.30 -20.15 0.49
N SER A 248 -14.11 -18.95 -0.05
CA SER A 248 -13.91 -18.75 -1.49
C SER A 248 -12.55 -19.28 -1.98
N GLU A 249 -11.49 -19.20 -1.17
CA GLU A 249 -10.20 -19.83 -1.44
C GLU A 249 -10.33 -21.35 -1.58
N ARG A 250 -11.04 -21.98 -0.65
CA ARG A 250 -11.37 -23.41 -0.73
C ARG A 250 -12.18 -23.74 -1.98
N ALA A 251 -13.12 -22.86 -2.37
CA ALA A 251 -13.93 -23.06 -3.58
C ALA A 251 -13.07 -23.02 -4.86
N ILE A 252 -12.12 -22.09 -4.97
CA ILE A 252 -11.20 -22.02 -6.11
C ILE A 252 -10.29 -23.25 -6.19
N ASN A 253 -9.73 -23.69 -5.06
CA ASN A 253 -8.87 -24.87 -5.05
C ASN A 253 -9.59 -26.13 -5.56
N ARG A 254 -10.91 -26.19 -5.36
CA ARG A 254 -11.74 -27.32 -5.81
C ARG A 254 -12.27 -27.15 -7.23
N ALA A 255 -12.58 -25.92 -7.65
CA ALA A 255 -13.12 -25.61 -8.96
C ALA A 255 -12.39 -24.42 -9.61
N PRO A 256 -11.13 -24.61 -10.05
CA PRO A 256 -10.31 -23.53 -10.60
C PRO A 256 -10.82 -22.99 -11.95
N MET A 257 -11.74 -23.70 -12.61
CA MET A 257 -12.36 -23.27 -13.86
C MET A 257 -13.75 -22.63 -13.65
N ASN A 258 -14.18 -22.42 -12.39
CA ASN A 258 -15.45 -21.76 -12.09
C ASN A 258 -15.25 -20.25 -11.91
N GLY A 259 -15.81 -19.46 -12.82
CA GLY A 259 -15.65 -18.00 -12.81
C GLY A 259 -16.25 -17.32 -11.58
N HIS A 260 -17.34 -17.85 -11.00
CA HIS A 260 -17.95 -17.27 -9.80
C HIS A 260 -17.08 -17.50 -8.55
N CYS A 261 -16.38 -18.63 -8.46
CA CYS A 261 -15.39 -18.85 -7.41
C CYS A 261 -14.27 -17.80 -7.47
N HIS A 262 -13.73 -17.54 -8.67
CA HIS A 262 -12.73 -16.49 -8.88
C HIS A 262 -13.26 -15.08 -8.56
N LEU A 263 -14.47 -14.76 -9.01
CA LEU A 263 -15.12 -13.47 -8.73
C LEU A 263 -15.22 -13.20 -7.23
N TRP A 264 -15.83 -14.11 -6.47
CA TRP A 264 -16.09 -13.87 -5.05
C TRP A 264 -14.83 -13.89 -4.21
N TYR A 265 -13.83 -14.71 -4.57
CA TYR A 265 -12.52 -14.63 -3.92
C TYR A 265 -11.82 -13.30 -4.17
N ALA A 266 -11.87 -12.76 -5.39
CA ALA A 266 -11.31 -11.45 -5.68
C ALA A 266 -12.00 -10.38 -4.82
N VAL A 267 -13.33 -10.35 -4.79
CA VAL A 267 -14.11 -9.42 -3.96
C VAL A 267 -13.72 -9.50 -2.48
N LEU A 268 -13.65 -10.71 -1.93
CA LEU A 268 -13.32 -10.93 -0.52
C LEU A 268 -11.86 -10.61 -0.18
N CYS A 269 -10.91 -10.81 -1.11
CA CYS A 269 -9.54 -10.29 -0.96
C CYS A 269 -9.55 -8.76 -0.87
N GLY A 270 -10.38 -8.10 -1.69
CA GLY A 270 -10.60 -6.66 -1.63
C GLY A 270 -11.08 -6.21 -0.24
N TYR A 271 -12.11 -6.87 0.31
CA TYR A 271 -12.63 -6.55 1.64
C TYR A 271 -11.60 -6.81 2.75
N VAL A 272 -10.92 -7.97 2.76
CA VAL A 272 -9.88 -8.27 3.76
C VAL A 272 -8.77 -7.22 3.73
N SER A 273 -8.38 -6.71 2.54
CA SER A 273 -7.34 -5.70 2.40
C SER A 273 -7.61 -4.38 3.16
N GLU A 274 -8.88 -4.07 3.47
CA GLU A 274 -9.27 -2.87 4.20
C GLU A 274 -8.88 -2.93 5.69
N PHE A 275 -8.61 -4.12 6.23
CA PHE A 275 -8.29 -4.35 7.65
C PHE A 275 -6.85 -4.74 7.90
N GLU A 276 -6.01 -4.65 6.87
CA GLU A 276 -4.68 -5.23 6.84
C GLU A 276 -3.59 -4.16 6.71
N GLY A 277 -2.40 -4.49 7.19
CA GLY A 277 -1.23 -3.62 7.04
C GLY A 277 -0.85 -3.43 5.57
N LEU A 278 -0.06 -2.39 5.26
CA LEU A 278 0.32 -2.01 3.89
C LEU A 278 0.84 -3.19 3.05
N GLN A 279 1.71 -4.04 3.61
CA GLN A 279 2.25 -5.20 2.91
C GLN A 279 1.14 -6.17 2.47
N ASN A 280 0.25 -6.54 3.39
CA ASN A 280 -0.88 -7.42 3.12
C ASN A 280 -1.90 -6.77 2.19
N LYS A 281 -2.17 -5.47 2.33
CA LYS A 281 -3.03 -4.71 1.41
C LYS A 281 -2.52 -4.80 -0.03
N ILE A 282 -1.21 -4.63 -0.24
CA ILE A 282 -0.59 -4.74 -1.56
C ILE A 282 -0.63 -6.20 -2.06
N ASN A 283 -0.43 -7.18 -1.17
CA ASN A 283 -0.56 -8.59 -1.50
C ASN A 283 -1.98 -8.96 -1.97
N TYR A 284 -3.00 -8.57 -1.21
CA TYR A 284 -4.39 -8.81 -1.57
C TYR A 284 -4.82 -8.04 -2.81
N GLY A 285 -4.26 -6.85 -3.06
CA GLY A 285 -4.44 -6.13 -4.33
C GLY A 285 -3.91 -6.90 -5.54
N HIS A 286 -2.82 -7.66 -5.38
CA HIS A 286 -2.30 -8.54 -6.41
C HIS A 286 -3.22 -9.74 -6.66
N LEU A 287 -3.62 -10.44 -5.60
CA LEU A 287 -4.57 -11.56 -5.67
C LEU A 287 -5.91 -11.14 -6.27
N PHE A 288 -6.43 -9.98 -5.86
CA PHE A 288 -7.63 -9.38 -6.42
C PHE A 288 -7.53 -9.28 -7.95
N LYS A 289 -6.41 -8.74 -8.46
CA LYS A 289 -6.21 -8.55 -9.91
C LYS A 289 -6.13 -9.86 -10.66
N GLU A 290 -5.37 -10.81 -10.15
CA GLU A 290 -5.17 -12.12 -10.77
C GLU A 290 -6.50 -12.85 -10.93
N HIS A 291 -7.27 -12.96 -9.85
CA HIS A 291 -8.55 -13.68 -9.87
C HIS A 291 -9.63 -12.91 -10.63
N LEU A 292 -9.62 -11.56 -10.59
CA LEU A 292 -10.51 -10.75 -11.40
C LEU A 292 -10.28 -10.98 -12.90
N ASP A 293 -9.03 -11.03 -13.36
CA ASP A 293 -8.71 -11.29 -14.77
C ASP A 293 -9.17 -12.67 -15.22
N ILE A 294 -9.02 -13.69 -14.37
CA ILE A 294 -9.51 -15.05 -14.64
C ILE A 294 -11.04 -15.05 -14.71
N ALA A 295 -11.71 -14.41 -13.73
CA ALA A 295 -13.16 -14.32 -13.71
C ALA A 295 -13.70 -13.62 -14.97
N ILE A 296 -13.08 -12.55 -15.45
CA ILE A 296 -13.48 -11.87 -16.71
C ILE A 296 -13.37 -12.79 -17.92
N LYS A 297 -12.34 -13.64 -17.97
CA LYS A 297 -12.19 -14.62 -19.06
C LYS A 297 -13.29 -15.69 -19.03
N LEU A 298 -13.70 -16.11 -17.83
CA LEU A 298 -14.69 -17.18 -17.63
C LEU A 298 -16.14 -16.66 -17.68
N LEU A 299 -16.39 -15.41 -17.32
CA LEU A 299 -17.70 -14.76 -17.25
C LEU A 299 -17.68 -13.40 -17.98
N PRO A 300 -17.44 -13.37 -19.29
CA PRO A 300 -17.25 -12.11 -20.03
C PRO A 300 -18.50 -11.23 -20.11
N GLU A 301 -19.68 -11.78 -19.82
CA GLU A 301 -20.96 -11.08 -19.85
C GLU A 301 -21.38 -10.55 -18.46
N GLU A 302 -20.64 -10.87 -17.39
CA GLU A 302 -20.97 -10.44 -16.03
C GLU A 302 -20.57 -8.96 -15.81
N PRO A 303 -21.52 -8.01 -15.71
CA PRO A 303 -21.22 -6.59 -15.63
C PRO A 303 -20.45 -6.22 -14.35
N PHE A 304 -20.66 -6.96 -13.26
CA PHE A 304 -19.99 -6.70 -11.98
C PHE A 304 -18.47 -6.78 -12.09
N LEU A 305 -17.95 -7.67 -12.92
CA LEU A 305 -16.51 -7.81 -13.13
C LEU A 305 -15.89 -6.56 -13.76
N TYR A 306 -16.59 -5.90 -14.67
CA TYR A 306 -16.10 -4.67 -15.30
C TYR A 306 -16.21 -3.47 -14.38
N TYR A 307 -17.23 -3.41 -13.52
CA TYR A 307 -17.28 -2.45 -12.42
C TYR A 307 -16.10 -2.64 -11.46
N LEU A 308 -15.80 -3.88 -11.04
CA LEU A 308 -14.65 -4.19 -10.19
C LEU A 308 -13.31 -3.83 -10.86
N LYS A 309 -13.18 -4.12 -12.16
CA LYS A 309 -12.00 -3.73 -12.95
C LYS A 309 -11.82 -2.21 -13.01
N GLY A 310 -12.91 -1.46 -13.21
CA GLY A 310 -12.88 -0.01 -13.18
C GLY A 310 -12.39 0.52 -11.83
N ARG A 311 -12.92 -0.02 -10.72
CA ARG A 311 -12.47 0.34 -9.36
C ARG A 311 -11.01 0.02 -9.11
N TYR A 312 -10.55 -1.13 -9.60
CA TYR A 312 -9.15 -1.52 -9.51
C TYR A 312 -8.25 -0.55 -10.26
N CYS A 313 -8.52 -0.30 -11.55
CA CYS A 313 -7.73 0.61 -12.38
C CYS A 313 -7.70 2.03 -11.77
N TYR A 314 -8.85 2.52 -11.29
CA TYR A 314 -8.92 3.82 -10.62
C TYR A 314 -8.04 3.85 -9.36
N THR A 315 -8.14 2.84 -8.49
CA THR A 315 -7.32 2.73 -7.27
C THR A 315 -5.83 2.65 -7.60
N VAL A 316 -5.45 1.82 -8.57
CA VAL A 316 -4.04 1.66 -8.99
C VAL A 316 -3.48 2.96 -9.56
N SER A 317 -4.27 3.71 -10.34
CA SER A 317 -3.86 5.02 -10.87
C SER A 317 -3.55 6.05 -9.77
N LYS A 318 -4.12 5.85 -8.58
CA LYS A 318 -3.99 6.74 -7.41
C LYS A 318 -3.04 6.22 -6.33
N LEU A 319 -2.31 5.13 -6.56
CA LEU A 319 -1.35 4.61 -5.58
C LEU A 319 -0.31 5.66 -5.19
N SER A 320 -0.08 5.77 -3.89
CA SER A 320 0.98 6.59 -3.30
C SER A 320 2.38 6.05 -3.67
N TRP A 321 3.40 6.89 -3.50
CA TRP A 321 4.79 6.47 -3.72
C TRP A 321 5.20 5.30 -2.82
N ILE A 322 4.73 5.27 -1.56
CA ILE A 322 5.03 4.21 -0.60
C ILE A 322 4.36 2.90 -1.03
N GLU A 323 3.08 2.94 -1.44
CA GLU A 323 2.38 1.76 -1.99
C GLU A 323 3.06 1.23 -3.25
N LYS A 324 3.50 2.12 -4.15
CA LYS A 324 4.26 1.73 -5.35
C LYS A 324 5.59 1.06 -4.99
N LYS A 325 6.31 1.61 -4.00
CA LYS A 325 7.58 1.03 -3.55
C LYS A 325 7.36 -0.35 -2.91
N MET A 326 6.34 -0.49 -2.07
CA MET A 326 5.95 -1.78 -1.47
C MET A 326 5.63 -2.82 -2.55
N ALA A 327 4.84 -2.44 -3.56
CA ALA A 327 4.52 -3.34 -4.68
C ALA A 327 5.76 -3.76 -5.48
N ALA A 328 6.68 -2.82 -5.74
CA ALA A 328 7.96 -3.16 -6.37
C ALA A 328 8.80 -4.13 -5.53
N THR A 329 8.81 -3.97 -4.21
CA THR A 329 9.55 -4.86 -3.30
C THR A 329 8.97 -6.27 -3.28
N LEU A 330 7.64 -6.40 -3.20
CA LEU A 330 6.97 -7.71 -3.10
C LEU A 330 6.92 -8.46 -4.44
N PHE A 331 6.73 -7.74 -5.54
CA PHE A 331 6.41 -8.35 -6.85
C PHE A 331 7.42 -8.03 -7.95
N GLY A 332 8.47 -7.26 -7.67
CA GLY A 332 9.47 -6.81 -8.66
C GLY A 332 8.94 -5.79 -9.68
N LYS A 333 7.62 -5.54 -9.71
CA LYS A 333 6.95 -4.61 -10.62
C LYS A 333 5.92 -3.76 -9.89
N VAL A 334 5.86 -2.49 -10.25
CA VAL A 334 4.82 -1.57 -9.78
C VAL A 334 3.57 -1.78 -10.64
N PRO A 335 2.39 -2.08 -10.07
CA PRO A 335 1.16 -2.09 -10.84
C PRO A 335 0.88 -0.68 -11.35
N SER A 336 0.57 -0.58 -12.64
CA SER A 336 0.19 0.69 -13.27
C SER A 336 -1.16 0.53 -13.94
N SER A 337 -2.03 1.52 -13.74
CA SER A 337 -3.27 1.67 -14.48
C SER A 337 -3.57 3.16 -14.63
N THR A 338 -4.45 3.45 -15.57
CA THR A 338 -4.83 4.80 -15.96
C THR A 338 -6.30 5.09 -15.60
N VAL A 339 -6.64 6.37 -15.55
CA VAL A 339 -8.02 6.81 -15.33
C VAL A 339 -8.89 6.44 -16.53
N GLU A 340 -8.29 6.39 -17.72
CA GLU A 340 -8.92 6.00 -18.99
C GLU A 340 -9.28 4.51 -19.01
N GLU A 341 -8.41 3.62 -18.51
CA GLU A 341 -8.73 2.19 -18.35
C GLU A 341 -9.88 1.97 -17.37
N ALA A 342 -9.93 2.79 -16.31
CA ALA A 342 -11.05 2.77 -15.37
C ALA A 342 -12.35 3.20 -16.07
N LEU A 343 -12.32 4.31 -16.83
CA LEU A 343 -13.45 4.81 -17.60
C LEU A 343 -14.00 3.75 -18.55
N HIS A 344 -13.13 3.15 -19.37
CA HIS A 344 -13.50 2.12 -20.32
C HIS A 344 -14.18 0.92 -19.62
N SER A 345 -13.65 0.51 -18.47
CA SER A 345 -14.22 -0.61 -17.72
C SER A 345 -15.60 -0.29 -17.14
N PHE A 346 -15.80 0.91 -16.58
CA PHE A 346 -17.11 1.32 -16.09
C PHE A 346 -18.16 1.50 -17.22
N LEU A 347 -17.73 2.00 -18.39
CA LEU A 347 -18.60 2.06 -19.57
C LEU A 347 -18.96 0.68 -20.09
N LYS A 348 -18.03 -0.29 -20.03
CA LYS A 348 -18.32 -1.68 -20.42
C LYS A 348 -19.37 -2.32 -19.52
N ALA A 349 -19.38 -2.01 -18.21
CA ALA A 349 -20.44 -2.46 -17.32
C ALA A 349 -21.82 -1.93 -17.73
N GLU A 350 -21.92 -0.66 -18.12
CA GLU A 350 -23.18 -0.05 -18.64
C GLU A 350 -23.60 -0.61 -20.00
N GLU A 351 -22.63 -0.93 -20.87
CA GLU A 351 -22.92 -1.56 -22.17
C GLU A 351 -23.56 -2.94 -21.99
N LEU A 352 -23.06 -3.73 -21.04
CA LEU A 352 -23.59 -5.06 -20.74
C LEU A 352 -24.93 -4.99 -20.00
N CYS A 353 -25.10 -4.02 -19.10
CA CYS A 353 -26.32 -3.84 -18.33
C CYS A 353 -26.63 -2.34 -18.18
N PRO A 354 -27.49 -1.77 -19.04
CA PRO A 354 -27.87 -0.36 -18.92
C PRO A 354 -28.53 -0.07 -17.59
N GLY A 355 -28.03 0.94 -16.87
CA GLY A 355 -28.52 1.24 -15.52
C GLY A 355 -27.97 0.30 -14.46
N TYR A 356 -26.80 -0.30 -14.70
CA TYR A 356 -26.21 -1.37 -13.90
C TYR A 356 -26.25 -1.10 -12.39
N SER A 357 -25.66 0.02 -11.94
CA SER A 357 -25.70 0.39 -10.53
C SER A 357 -25.39 1.86 -10.26
N ILE A 358 -25.99 2.41 -9.20
CA ILE A 358 -25.74 3.78 -8.73
C ILE A 358 -24.24 4.00 -8.41
N PRO A 359 -23.52 3.08 -7.73
CA PRO A 359 -22.09 3.20 -7.52
C PRO A 359 -21.28 3.30 -8.81
N ASN A 360 -21.68 2.60 -9.89
CA ASN A 360 -21.00 2.69 -11.17
C ASN A 360 -21.07 4.12 -11.74
N TYR A 361 -22.25 4.74 -11.75
CA TYR A 361 -22.41 6.13 -12.17
C TYR A 361 -21.62 7.13 -11.31
N MET A 362 -21.56 6.91 -9.99
CA MET A 362 -20.72 7.73 -9.12
C MET A 362 -19.24 7.66 -9.53
N TYR A 363 -18.72 6.47 -9.83
CA TYR A 363 -17.34 6.32 -10.29
C TYR A 363 -17.13 6.90 -11.69
N LEU A 364 -18.06 6.72 -12.63
CA LEU A 364 -18.03 7.39 -13.94
C LEU A 364 -17.88 8.91 -13.79
N ALA A 365 -18.69 9.53 -12.92
CA ALA A 365 -18.59 10.95 -12.65
C ALA A 365 -17.23 11.37 -12.07
N LYS A 366 -16.67 10.60 -11.12
CA LYS A 366 -15.33 10.85 -10.54
C LYS A 366 -14.23 10.78 -11.61
N VAL A 367 -14.28 9.76 -12.45
CA VAL A 367 -13.31 9.51 -13.51
C VAL A 367 -13.38 10.59 -14.59
N MET A 368 -14.57 10.90 -15.10
CA MET A 368 -14.78 11.96 -16.10
C MET A 368 -14.33 13.33 -15.59
N LYS A 369 -14.64 13.67 -14.34
CA LYS A 369 -14.16 14.91 -13.72
C LYS A 369 -12.62 14.98 -13.69
N THR A 370 -11.97 13.85 -13.44
CA THR A 370 -10.50 13.78 -13.40
C THR A 370 -9.90 13.94 -14.79
N THR A 371 -10.51 13.35 -15.82
CA THR A 371 -10.05 13.45 -17.21
C THR A 371 -10.25 14.86 -17.80
N VAL A 372 -11.29 15.60 -17.39
CA VAL A 372 -11.52 16.98 -17.87
C VAL A 372 -10.58 18.01 -17.20
N LEU A 373 -9.98 17.68 -16.06
CA LEU A 373 -9.08 18.56 -15.31
C LEU A 373 -7.58 18.31 -15.58
N LEU A 374 -7.26 17.26 -16.35
CA LEU A 374 -5.92 16.95 -16.85
C LEU A 374 -5.80 17.42 -18.30
#